data_AF-A0A524C8D3-F1
#
_entry.id   AF-A0A524C8D3-F1
#
_cell.length_a   1.000
_cell.length_b   1.000
_cell.length_c   1.000
_cell.angle_alpha   90.00
_cell.angle_beta   90.00
_cell.angle_gamma   90.00
#
_symmetry.space_group_name_H-M   'P 1'
#
loop_
_entity.id
_entity.type
_entity.pdbx_description
1 polymer ?
#
loop_
_entity_poly.entity_id
_entity_poly.type
_entity_poly.pdbx_seq_one_letter_code
_entity_poly.pdbx_strand_id
1 'polypeptide(L)'
;MIFEVALLIAIYSVWILLLVNVMVSSEEISLTIATLPFIVTFPVAMIVAASLELVIPGVFVADILLTLIVGILLFVRWVMAIVGE
;
A
#
# COMPACT_ATOMS: atom_id res chain seq x y z
N MET A 1 -16.80 -11.97 7.70
CA MET A 1 -16.97 -11.13 6.50
C MET A 1 -16.86 -9.63 6.73
N ILE A 2 -17.67 -9.02 7.61
CA ILE A 2 -17.62 -7.56 7.81
C ILE A 2 -16.28 -7.10 8.42
N PHE A 3 -15.65 -8.00 9.19
CA PHE A 3 -14.39 -7.75 9.87
C PHE A 3 -13.20 -7.71 8.90
N GLU A 4 -13.15 -8.63 7.95
CA GLU A 4 -12.13 -8.77 6.91
C GLU A 4 -12.17 -7.57 5.96
N VAL A 5 -13.36 -7.15 5.54
CA VAL A 5 -13.55 -5.95 4.73
C VAL A 5 -13.16 -4.69 5.52
N ALA A 6 -13.57 -4.58 6.79
CA ALA A 6 -13.18 -3.46 7.65
C ALA A 6 -11.66 -3.41 7.88
N LEU A 7 -11.01 -4.57 8.03
CA LEU A 7 -9.57 -4.69 8.18
C LEU A 7 -8.84 -4.24 6.90
N LEU A 8 -9.29 -4.68 5.72
CA LEU A 8 -8.78 -4.22 4.44
C LEU A 8 -8.90 -2.70 4.29
N ILE A 9 -10.05 -2.13 4.63
CA ILE A 9 -10.27 -0.67 4.58
C ILE A 9 -9.29 0.04 5.53
N ALA A 10 -9.07 -0.49 6.74
CA ALA A 10 -8.13 0.08 7.70
C ALA A 10 -6.69 0.02 7.18
N ILE A 11 -6.27 -1.11 6.62
CA ILE A 11 -4.94 -1.27 6.01
C ILE A 11 -4.76 -0.25 4.87
N TYR A 12 -5.73 -0.16 3.96
CA TYR A 12 -5.67 0.78 2.84
C TYR A 12 -5.66 2.25 3.26
N SER A 13 -6.41 2.60 4.30
CA SER A 13 -6.41 3.97 4.83
C SER A 13 -5.04 4.35 5.39
N VAL A 14 -4.40 3.43 6.13
CA VAL A 14 -3.04 3.62 6.64
C VAL A 14 -2.03 3.73 5.50
N TRP A 15 -2.18 2.91 4.46
CA TRP A 15 -1.35 2.97 3.26
C TRP A 15 -1.40 4.34 2.60
N ILE A 16 -2.59 4.85 2.31
CA ILE A 16 -2.75 6.15 1.66
C ILE A 16 -2.11 7.26 2.52
N LEU A 17 -2.32 7.25 3.84
CA LEU A 17 -1.70 8.22 4.74
C LEU A 17 -0.18 8.14 4.73
N LEU A 18 0.38 6.93 4.72
CA LEU A 18 1.81 6.74 4.64
C LEU A 18 2.36 7.19 3.30
N LEU A 19 1.69 6.88 2.19
CA LEU A 19 2.09 7.31 0.85
C LEU A 19 2.13 8.84 0.74
N VAL A 20 1.15 9.54 1.32
CA VAL A 20 1.15 11.01 1.37
C VAL A 20 2.32 11.52 2.22
N ASN A 21 2.53 10.97 3.42
CA ASN A 21 3.65 11.37 4.30
C ASN A 21 5.02 11.11 3.68
N VAL A 22 5.15 9.96 3.02
CA VAL A 22 6.25 9.60 2.14
C VAL A 22 6.41 10.75 1.15
N MET A 23 5.49 10.99 0.22
CA MET A 23 5.67 11.99 -0.84
C MET A 23 6.04 13.41 -0.39
N VAL A 24 5.70 13.81 0.83
CA VAL A 24 6.03 15.11 1.41
C VAL A 24 7.41 15.16 2.09
N SER A 25 7.98 14.03 2.53
CA SER A 25 9.27 14.04 3.20
C SER A 25 10.44 14.22 2.22
N SER A 26 11.48 14.94 2.61
CA SER A 26 12.60 15.34 1.75
C SER A 26 13.91 14.56 1.99
N GLU A 27 13.92 13.56 2.87
CA GLU A 27 15.15 12.83 3.25
C GLU A 27 15.04 11.32 2.94
N GLU A 28 16.11 10.73 2.40
CA GLU A 28 16.14 9.33 1.97
C GLU A 28 15.83 8.32 3.11
N ILE A 29 16.28 8.60 4.34
CA ILE A 29 16.02 7.77 5.53
C ILE A 29 14.51 7.69 5.82
N SER A 30 13.78 8.75 5.51
CA SER A 30 12.33 8.79 5.68
C SER A 30 11.63 7.83 4.72
N LEU A 31 12.19 7.58 3.54
CA LEU A 31 11.57 6.71 2.53
C LEU A 31 11.59 5.23 2.97
N THR A 32 12.68 4.75 3.56
CA THR A 32 12.79 3.38 4.08
C THR A 32 11.86 3.13 5.27
N ILE A 33 11.80 4.07 6.23
CA ILE A 33 10.91 3.92 7.40
C ILE A 33 9.43 4.02 6.99
N ALA A 34 9.11 4.89 6.05
CA ALA A 34 7.73 5.12 5.67
C ALA A 34 7.18 4.09 4.65
N THR A 35 8.05 3.28 4.03
CA THR A 35 7.66 2.10 3.22
C THR A 35 7.53 0.81 4.03
N LEU A 36 8.10 0.75 5.24
CA LEU A 36 8.08 -0.42 6.12
C LEU A 36 6.66 -0.95 6.43
N PRO A 37 5.66 -0.10 6.74
CA PRO A 37 4.32 -0.60 7.00
C PRO A 37 3.66 -1.21 5.76
N PHE A 38 3.98 -0.73 4.55
CA PHE A 38 3.52 -1.34 3.30
C PHE A 38 4.04 -2.78 3.18
N ILE A 39 5.34 -2.98 3.41
CA ILE A 39 5.96 -4.31 3.32
C ILE A 39 5.32 -5.29 4.32
N VAL A 40 5.03 -4.84 5.54
CA VAL A 40 4.51 -5.70 6.60
C VAL A 40 3.03 -6.01 6.41
N THR A 41 2.22 -5.04 6.00
CA THR A 41 0.76 -5.19 5.94
C THR A 41 0.26 -5.66 4.57
N PHE A 42 1.09 -5.59 3.52
CA PHE A 42 0.74 -6.07 2.17
C PHE A 42 0.38 -7.56 2.12
N PRO A 43 1.21 -8.49 2.65
CA PRO A 43 0.86 -9.92 2.60
C PRO A 43 -0.45 -10.22 3.33
N VAL A 44 -0.73 -9.48 4.41
CA VAL A 44 -1.98 -9.61 5.16
C VAL A 44 -3.16 -9.16 4.31
N ALA A 45 -3.09 -7.98 3.68
CA ALA A 45 -4.13 -7.49 2.79
C ALA A 45 -4.44 -8.47 1.65
N MET A 46 -3.40 -9.00 1.00
CA MET A 46 -3.53 -9.97 -0.10
C MET A 46 -4.22 -11.27 0.34
N ILE A 47 -3.84 -11.83 1.49
CA ILE A 47 -4.46 -13.05 2.03
C ILE A 47 -5.94 -12.79 2.34
N VAL A 48 -6.23 -11.64 2.97
CA VAL A 48 -7.60 -11.25 3.30
C VAL A 48 -8.43 -11.02 2.03
N ALA A 49 -7.90 -10.33 1.03
CA ALA A 49 -8.57 -10.09 -0.25
C ALA A 49 -8.82 -11.39 -1.02
N ALA A 50 -7.84 -12.31 -1.06
CA ALA A 50 -8.00 -13.62 -1.67
C ALA A 50 -9.10 -14.45 -0.99
N SER A 51 -9.20 -14.38 0.35
CA SER A 51 -10.27 -15.05 1.09
C SER A 51 -11.66 -14.45 0.85
N LEU A 52 -11.74 -13.16 0.50
CA LEU A 52 -13.00 -12.45 0.22
C LEU A 52 -13.49 -12.65 -1.22
N GLU A 53 -12.63 -13.01 -2.17
CA GLU A 53 -12.98 -13.18 -3.59
C GLU A 53 -14.13 -14.17 -3.80
N LEU A 54 -14.22 -15.21 -2.97
CA LEU A 54 -15.30 -16.22 -3.01
C LEU A 54 -16.68 -15.63 -2.74
N VAL A 55 -16.74 -14.48 -2.07
CA VAL A 55 -17.99 -13.84 -1.64
C VAL A 55 -18.23 -12.52 -2.36
N ILE A 56 -17.18 -11.77 -2.63
CA ILE A 56 -17.22 -10.52 -3.37
C ILE A 56 -16.28 -10.66 -4.57
N PRO A 57 -16.79 -11.12 -5.72
CA PRO A 57 -15.99 -11.27 -6.92
C PRO A 57 -15.34 -9.95 -7.33
N GLY A 58 -14.06 -9.99 -7.68
CA GLY A 58 -13.26 -8.84 -8.12
C GLY A 58 -12.54 -8.09 -7.01
N VAL A 59 -12.73 -8.42 -5.72
CA VAL A 59 -12.00 -7.78 -4.61
C VAL A 59 -10.51 -8.05 -4.70
N PHE A 60 -10.10 -9.28 -5.04
CA PHE A 60 -8.69 -9.62 -5.17
C PHE A 60 -8.04 -8.86 -6.33
N VAL A 61 -8.75 -8.70 -7.45
CA VAL A 61 -8.26 -7.94 -8.61
C VAL A 61 -8.13 -6.46 -8.26
N ALA A 62 -9.11 -5.88 -7.55
CA ALA A 62 -9.05 -4.50 -7.06
C ALA A 62 -7.86 -4.30 -6.11
N ASP A 63 -7.61 -5.26 -5.22
CA ASP A 63 -6.50 -5.26 -4.26
C ASP A 63 -5.13 -5.23 -4.97
N ILE A 64 -4.95 -6.08 -5.98
CA ILE A 64 -3.76 -6.11 -6.83
C ILE A 64 -3.58 -4.77 -7.56
N LEU A 65 -4.64 -4.22 -8.16
CA LEU A 65 -4.57 -2.97 -8.90
C LEU A 65 -4.18 -1.79 -8.00
N LEU A 66 -4.80 -1.68 -6.83
CA LEU A 66 -4.45 -0.64 -5.85
C LEU A 66 -3.00 -0.77 -5.39
N THR A 67 -2.57 -2.00 -5.09
CA THR A 67 -1.18 -2.27 -4.72
C THR A 67 -0.21 -1.84 -5.83
N LEU A 68 -0.52 -2.16 -7.09
CA LEU A 68 0.33 -1.82 -8.23
C LEU A 68 0.45 -0.30 -8.40
N ILE A 69 -0.65 0.44 -8.25
CA ILE A 69 -0.66 1.91 -8.29
C ILE A 69 0.24 2.48 -7.20
N VAL A 70 0.07 2.03 -5.95
CA VAL A 70 0.90 2.47 -4.82
C VAL A 70 2.37 2.15 -5.07
N GLY A 71 2.69 0.92 -5.51
CA GLY A 71 4.05 0.49 -5.80
C GLY A 71 4.73 1.37 -6.85
N ILE A 72 4.01 1.72 -7.93
CA ILE A 72 4.52 2.63 -8.97
C ILE A 72 4.78 4.02 -8.39
N LEU A 73 3.87 4.57 -7.58
CA LEU A 73 4.05 5.91 -6.98
C LEU A 73 5.25 5.96 -6.02
N LEU A 74 5.43 4.92 -5.21
CA LEU A 74 6.60 4.78 -4.33
C LEU A 74 7.90 4.69 -5.14
N PHE A 75 7.88 3.91 -6.23
CA PHE A 75 9.02 3.77 -7.13
C PHE A 75 9.39 5.10 -7.80
N VAL A 76 8.40 5.81 -8.36
CA VAL A 76 8.62 7.13 -8.99
C VAL A 76 9.24 8.10 -7.99
N ARG A 77 8.72 8.15 -6.76
CA ARG A 77 9.30 9.00 -5.72
C ARG A 77 10.73 8.61 -5.38
N TRP A 78 11.02 7.33 -5.23
CA TRP A 78 12.37 6.84 -4.95
C TRP A 78 13.36 7.24 -6.06
N VAL A 79 12.96 7.13 -7.32
CA VAL A 79 13.77 7.61 -8.47
C VAL A 79 13.99 9.12 -8.39
N MET A 80 12.96 9.91 -8.07
CA MET A 80 13.09 11.37 -7.92
C MET A 80 14.04 11.76 -6.77
N ALA A 81 14.10 10.97 -5.69
CA ALA A 81 15.05 11.19 -4.61
C ALA A 81 16.49 10.99 -5.10
N ILE A 82 16.76 9.89 -5.80
CA ILE A 82 18.11 9.59 -6.35
C ILE A 82 18.55 10.61 -7.40
N VAL A 83 17.65 11.05 -8.28
CA VAL A 83 17.96 12.01 -9.35
C VAL A 83 18.07 13.45 -8.82
N GLY A 84 17.48 13.73 -7.66
CA GLY A 84 17.53 15.04 -7.01
C GLY A 84 18.83 15.32 -6.25
N GLU A 85 19.63 14.29 -5.97
CA GLU A 85 21.02 14.37 -5.50
C GLU A 85 22.02 14.53 -6.68
#